data_AF-A0A497WR23-F1
#
_entry.id   AF-A0A497WR23-F1
#
_cell.length_a   1.000
_cell.length_b   1.000
_cell.length_c   1.000
_cell.angle_alpha   90.00
_cell.angle_beta   90.00
_cell.angle_gamma   90.00
#
_symmetry.space_group_name_H-M   'P 1'
#
loop_
_entity.id
_entity.type
_entity.pdbx_description
1 polymer ?
#
loop_
_entity_poly.entity_id
_entity_poly.type
_entity_poly.pdbx_seq_one_letter_code
_entity_poly.pdbx_strand_id
1 'polypeptide(L)'
;MDQKSGTLVEWLAPLAFILCTGWVTWHMPAFILDWGGHGDQLAAHFERTDVAPGMPVVMGQYIDIIDILAFIGIPLTAIWGVMTVRRAAMEFEAWGPLDRLSVFIGRVTMLLIVLLTSVMLYEVFVRYVLSAGTLWANELSLWLACFVFLCAGLYAMQQRSHIRIFILYDMFPRPIQRVCDIISTSLIVLFAFFLCYGGYGEAFAKFARWELFGSAFNPPIPATVKPMVLIVVALVAVQSVVNLISDWNAEPVKHTAADDIDEDEIERLKKAVGAE
;
A
#
# COMPACT_ATOMS: atom_id res chain seq x y z
N MET A 1 -25.44 -16.97 -8.41
CA MET A 1 -25.85 -15.66 -8.96
C MET A 1 -24.60 -15.05 -9.58
N ASP A 2 -24.59 -14.89 -10.89
CA ASP A 2 -23.46 -14.32 -11.65
C ASP A 2 -23.04 -12.96 -11.07
N GLN A 3 -21.92 -12.95 -10.36
CA GLN A 3 -21.30 -11.74 -9.85
C GLN A 3 -20.57 -11.07 -11.00
N LYS A 4 -21.18 -10.07 -11.64
CA LYS A 4 -20.49 -9.23 -12.62
C LYS A 4 -19.38 -8.45 -11.91
N SER A 5 -18.15 -8.93 -12.01
CA SER A 5 -16.93 -8.17 -11.75
C SER A 5 -16.72 -7.15 -12.87
N GLY A 6 -16.09 -6.01 -12.57
CA GLY A 6 -15.76 -5.00 -13.59
C GLY A 6 -16.73 -3.83 -13.69
N THR A 7 -17.40 -3.46 -12.59
CA THR A 7 -18.09 -2.17 -12.55
C THR A 7 -17.07 -1.03 -12.65
N LEU A 8 -17.26 -0.02 -13.51
CA LEU A 8 -16.31 1.11 -13.68
C LEU A 8 -15.90 1.77 -12.35
N VAL A 9 -16.79 1.73 -11.36
CA VAL A 9 -16.58 2.21 -9.99
C VAL A 9 -15.38 1.55 -9.30
N GLU A 10 -15.14 0.24 -9.54
CA GLU A 10 -14.03 -0.52 -8.95
C GLU A 10 -12.66 -0.01 -9.40
N TRP A 11 -12.60 0.62 -10.58
CA TRP A 11 -11.40 1.21 -11.15
C TRP A 11 -11.28 2.69 -10.82
N LEU A 12 -12.40 3.41 -10.88
CA LEU A 12 -12.42 4.86 -10.68
C LEU A 12 -12.08 5.28 -9.24
N ALA A 13 -12.57 4.56 -8.22
CA ALA A 13 -12.30 4.95 -6.83
C ALA A 13 -10.81 4.84 -6.47
N PRO A 14 -10.11 3.72 -6.76
CA PRO A 14 -8.69 3.62 -6.49
C PRO A 14 -7.85 4.55 -7.40
N LEU A 15 -8.24 4.77 -8.66
CA LEU A 15 -7.56 5.74 -9.54
C LEU A 15 -7.66 7.17 -9.00
N ALA A 16 -8.86 7.60 -8.61
CA ALA A 16 -9.08 8.94 -8.06
C ALA A 16 -8.29 9.12 -6.76
N PHE A 17 -8.23 8.09 -5.90
CA PHE A 17 -7.41 8.11 -4.70
C PHE A 17 -5.92 8.25 -5.02
N ILE A 18 -5.39 7.53 -6.01
CA ILE A 18 -3.99 7.64 -6.44
C ILE A 18 -3.68 9.04 -6.97
N LEU A 19 -4.60 9.64 -7.75
CA LEU A 19 -4.42 10.99 -8.29
C LEU A 19 -4.40 12.05 -7.18
N CYS A 20 -5.38 12.01 -6.26
CA CYS A 20 -5.43 12.95 -5.14
C CYS A 20 -4.22 12.79 -4.21
N THR A 21 -3.86 11.56 -3.85
CA THR A 21 -2.71 11.30 -2.99
C THR A 21 -1.40 11.66 -3.67
N GLY A 22 -1.23 11.34 -4.96
CA GLY A 22 -0.06 11.73 -5.75
C GLY A 22 0.10 13.25 -5.82
N TRP A 23 -0.99 13.99 -6.06
CA TRP A 23 -0.97 15.45 -6.11
C TRP A 23 -0.55 16.06 -4.77
N VAL A 24 -1.21 15.67 -3.68
CA VAL A 24 -0.91 16.17 -2.33
C VAL A 24 0.49 15.76 -1.90
N THR A 25 0.95 14.57 -2.29
CA THR A 25 2.33 14.13 -1.99
C THR A 25 3.34 15.01 -2.73
N TRP A 26 3.07 15.42 -3.97
CA TRP A 26 3.97 16.31 -4.69
C TRP A 26 3.96 17.75 -4.14
N HIS A 27 2.78 18.27 -3.77
CA HIS A 27 2.59 19.64 -3.26
C HIS A 27 2.63 19.75 -1.72
N MET A 28 3.00 18.69 -1.01
CA MET A 28 3.10 18.71 0.46
C MET A 28 3.94 19.88 1.01
N PRO A 29 5.03 20.35 0.36
CA PRO A 29 5.74 21.56 0.78
C PRO A 29 4.86 22.79 0.98
N ALA A 30 3.86 23.03 0.12
CA ALA A 30 2.94 24.17 0.25
C ALA A 30 2.20 24.12 1.60
N PHE A 31 1.67 22.94 1.92
CA PHE A 31 0.98 22.70 3.18
C PHE A 31 1.90 22.87 4.39
N ILE A 32 3.13 22.35 4.32
CA ILE A 32 4.10 22.47 5.42
C ILE A 32 4.46 23.94 5.66
N LEU A 33 4.71 24.71 4.59
CA LEU A 33 5.04 26.13 4.68
C LEU A 33 3.90 26.94 5.33
N ASP A 34 2.66 26.73 4.88
CA ASP A 34 1.50 27.49 5.38
C ASP A 34 1.05 27.07 6.78
N TRP A 35 1.28 25.82 7.21
CA TRP A 35 1.00 25.36 8.58
C TRP A 35 2.12 25.62 9.59
N GLY A 36 3.16 26.37 9.20
CA GLY A 36 4.17 26.87 10.14
C GLY A 36 5.53 26.17 10.08
N GLY A 37 5.76 25.31 9.10
CA GLY A 37 7.08 24.77 8.76
C GLY A 37 7.91 25.80 7.99
N HIS A 38 8.50 26.76 8.70
CA HIS A 38 9.27 27.83 8.07
C HIS A 38 10.70 27.35 7.78
N GLY A 39 11.08 27.32 6.51
CA GLY A 39 12.46 27.14 6.09
C GLY A 39 12.68 27.66 4.68
N ASP A 40 13.62 28.60 4.53
CA ASP A 40 13.96 29.21 3.23
C ASP A 40 14.31 28.16 2.16
N GLN A 41 14.88 27.02 2.60
CA GLN A 41 15.19 25.89 1.74
C GLN A 41 13.93 25.20 1.19
N LEU A 42 12.88 25.07 2.00
CA LEU A 42 11.63 24.42 1.61
C LEU A 42 10.81 25.32 0.67
N ALA A 43 10.79 26.62 0.93
CA ALA A 43 10.17 27.61 0.05
C ALA A 43 10.86 27.63 -1.33
N ALA A 44 12.20 27.74 -1.36
CA ALA A 44 12.96 27.70 -2.60
C ALA A 44 12.83 26.36 -3.35
N HIS A 45 12.55 25.27 -2.63
CA HIS A 45 12.24 23.99 -3.23
C HIS A 45 10.86 24.01 -3.90
N PHE A 46 9.82 24.43 -3.17
CA PHE A 46 8.45 24.53 -3.68
C PHE A 46 8.39 25.37 -4.96
N GLU A 47 9.01 26.55 -4.98
CA GLU A 47 9.06 27.43 -6.16
C GLU A 47 9.63 26.75 -7.41
N ARG A 48 10.50 25.74 -7.26
CA ARG A 48 11.11 25.02 -8.38
C ARG A 48 10.30 23.81 -8.84
N THR A 49 9.54 23.19 -7.94
CA THR A 49 8.82 21.93 -8.22
C THR A 49 7.30 22.08 -8.31
N ASP A 50 6.78 23.28 -8.06
CA ASP A 50 5.40 23.61 -8.31
C ASP A 50 5.04 23.38 -9.79
N VAL A 51 3.99 22.58 -10.00
CA VAL A 51 3.49 22.24 -11.34
C VAL A 51 2.24 23.04 -11.72
N ALA A 52 1.72 23.89 -10.81
CA ALA A 52 0.55 24.75 -11.03
C ALA A 52 0.86 26.25 -10.77
N PRO A 53 1.91 26.83 -11.38
CA PRO A 53 2.33 28.19 -11.06
C PRO A 53 1.27 29.23 -11.45
N GLY A 54 1.02 30.17 -10.55
CA GLY A 54 0.10 31.30 -10.77
C GLY A 54 -1.38 31.00 -10.54
N MET A 55 -1.70 29.84 -9.95
CA MET A 55 -3.06 29.55 -9.51
C MET A 55 -3.49 30.45 -8.35
N PRO A 56 -4.80 30.75 -8.22
CA PRO A 56 -5.29 31.54 -7.10
C PRO A 56 -5.02 30.84 -5.76
N VAL A 57 -4.22 31.49 -4.91
CA VAL A 57 -3.98 31.05 -3.54
C VAL A 57 -5.27 31.21 -2.75
N VAL A 58 -5.66 30.15 -2.05
CA VAL A 58 -6.91 30.10 -1.27
C VAL A 58 -6.64 30.20 0.23
N MET A 59 -5.52 29.65 0.69
CA MET A 59 -5.17 29.61 2.11
C MET A 59 -3.67 29.88 2.27
N GLY A 60 -3.30 30.74 3.22
CA GLY A 60 -1.88 31.08 3.46
C GLY A 60 -1.24 31.84 2.30
N GLN A 61 -0.05 31.43 1.91
CA GLN A 61 0.74 32.02 0.83
C GLN A 61 0.99 31.06 -0.34
N TYR A 62 0.89 29.76 -0.12
CA TYR A 62 1.30 28.75 -1.11
C TYR A 62 0.15 27.81 -1.53
N ILE A 63 -0.82 27.53 -0.65
CA ILE A 63 -1.89 26.56 -0.93
C ILE A 63 -2.89 27.13 -1.96
N ASP A 64 -3.02 26.44 -3.09
CA ASP A 64 -3.97 26.79 -4.14
C ASP A 64 -5.31 26.01 -4.05
N ILE A 65 -6.21 26.28 -4.99
CA ILE A 65 -7.53 25.63 -5.03
C ILE A 65 -7.44 24.13 -5.36
N ILE A 66 -6.50 23.70 -6.19
CA ILE A 66 -6.31 22.29 -6.57
C ILE A 66 -5.76 21.53 -5.36
N ASP A 67 -4.84 22.11 -4.60
CA ASP A 67 -4.29 21.54 -3.39
C ASP A 67 -5.39 21.20 -2.37
N ILE A 68 -6.29 22.15 -2.11
CA ILE A 68 -7.42 21.93 -1.21
C ILE A 68 -8.37 20.86 -1.75
N LEU A 69 -8.70 20.91 -3.05
CA LEU A 69 -9.57 19.92 -3.67
C LEU A 69 -8.97 18.51 -3.62
N ALA A 70 -7.66 18.38 -3.85
CA ALA A 70 -6.95 17.11 -3.75
C ALA A 70 -6.89 16.63 -2.30
N PHE A 71 -6.60 17.52 -1.34
CA PHE A 71 -6.52 17.20 0.09
C PHE A 71 -7.86 16.72 0.64
N ILE A 72 -8.97 17.38 0.29
CA ILE A 72 -10.33 16.94 0.63
C ILE A 72 -10.72 15.70 -0.18
N GLY A 73 -10.22 15.57 -1.41
CA GLY A 73 -10.45 14.42 -2.28
C GLY A 73 -9.92 13.11 -1.72
N ILE A 74 -8.82 13.12 -0.96
CA ILE A 74 -8.23 11.92 -0.33
C ILE A 74 -9.24 11.18 0.57
N PRO A 75 -9.80 11.79 1.64
CA PRO A 75 -10.75 11.08 2.51
C PRO A 75 -12.05 10.75 1.78
N LEU A 76 -12.52 11.59 0.84
CA LEU A 76 -13.73 11.32 0.08
C LEU A 76 -13.58 10.08 -0.81
N THR A 77 -12.49 10.01 -1.57
CA THR A 77 -12.19 8.87 -2.46
C THR A 77 -11.84 7.61 -1.68
N ALA A 78 -11.18 7.73 -0.52
CA ALA A 78 -10.94 6.61 0.39
C ALA A 78 -12.24 6.05 0.97
N ILE A 79 -13.11 6.90 1.52
CA ILE A 79 -14.41 6.47 2.07
C ILE A 79 -15.27 5.85 0.98
N TRP A 80 -15.36 6.51 -0.18
CA TRP A 80 -16.09 5.98 -1.33
C TRP A 80 -15.54 4.63 -1.79
N GLY A 81 -14.21 4.51 -1.87
CA GLY A 81 -13.52 3.28 -2.22
C GLY A 81 -13.79 2.15 -1.23
N VAL A 82 -13.65 2.39 0.07
CA VAL A 82 -13.91 1.40 1.14
C VAL A 82 -15.38 0.97 1.16
N MET A 83 -16.32 1.88 0.88
CA MET A 83 -17.75 1.56 0.80
C MET A 83 -18.12 0.77 -0.45
N THR A 84 -17.40 0.95 -1.55
CA THR A 84 -17.68 0.30 -2.84
C THR A 84 -16.86 -0.95 -3.09
N VAL A 85 -15.81 -1.20 -2.29
CA VAL A 85 -14.91 -2.32 -2.50
C VAL A 85 -15.66 -3.64 -2.40
N ARG A 86 -15.45 -4.50 -3.41
CA ARG A 86 -16.02 -5.83 -3.46
C ARG A 86 -14.95 -6.87 -3.22
N ARG A 87 -15.33 -7.89 -2.45
CA ARG A 87 -14.53 -9.07 -2.20
C ARG A 87 -14.34 -9.85 -3.50
N ALA A 88 -13.11 -10.28 -3.80
CA ALA A 88 -12.86 -11.28 -4.83
C ALA A 88 -13.00 -12.69 -4.24
N ALA A 89 -13.39 -13.68 -5.04
CA ALA A 89 -13.69 -15.04 -4.55
C ALA A 89 -12.54 -15.69 -3.75
N MET A 90 -11.30 -15.35 -4.09
CA MET A 90 -10.06 -15.82 -3.47
C MET A 90 -9.66 -15.11 -2.16
N GLU A 91 -10.39 -14.08 -1.73
CA GLU A 91 -10.05 -13.28 -0.53
C GLU A 91 -10.63 -13.89 0.75
N PHE A 92 -9.98 -13.67 1.89
CA PHE A 92 -10.35 -14.20 3.20
C PHE A 92 -11.76 -13.75 3.66
N GLU A 93 -12.46 -14.61 4.41
CA GLU A 93 -13.89 -14.46 4.71
C GLU A 93 -14.22 -13.44 5.81
N ALA A 94 -13.26 -13.03 6.64
CA ALA A 94 -13.50 -12.07 7.71
C ALA A 94 -13.75 -10.66 7.15
N TRP A 95 -14.85 -10.05 7.59
CA TRP A 95 -15.40 -8.82 7.01
C TRP A 95 -15.57 -7.72 8.07
N GLY A 96 -14.47 -7.34 8.72
CA GLY A 96 -14.42 -6.17 9.60
C GLY A 96 -14.24 -4.85 8.83
N PRO A 97 -14.45 -3.69 9.50
CA PRO A 97 -14.17 -2.38 8.92
C PRO A 97 -12.69 -2.20 8.51
N LEU A 98 -11.76 -2.74 9.31
CA LEU A 98 -10.33 -2.73 9.00
C LEU A 98 -9.99 -3.62 7.81
N ASP A 99 -10.68 -4.76 7.67
CA ASP A 99 -10.47 -5.66 6.53
C ASP A 99 -10.90 -5.01 5.22
N ARG A 100 -12.03 -4.27 5.22
CA ARG A 100 -12.46 -3.48 4.05
C ARG A 100 -11.44 -2.43 3.64
N LEU A 101 -10.81 -1.77 4.62
CA LEU A 101 -9.74 -0.81 4.34
C LEU A 101 -8.53 -1.51 3.69
N SER A 102 -8.09 -2.64 4.25
CA SER A 102 -6.99 -3.43 3.71
C SER A 102 -7.27 -3.92 2.28
N VAL A 103 -8.49 -4.39 1.99
CA VAL A 103 -8.89 -4.80 0.63
C VAL A 103 -8.89 -3.61 -0.33
N PHE A 104 -9.38 -2.43 0.09
CA PHE A 104 -9.31 -1.21 -0.71
C PHE A 104 -7.86 -0.81 -1.02
N ILE A 105 -6.97 -0.85 -0.02
CA ILE A 105 -5.53 -0.64 -0.20
C ILE A 105 -4.94 -1.68 -1.18
N GLY A 106 -5.42 -2.93 -1.15
CA GLY A 106 -5.08 -3.95 -2.14
C GLY A 106 -5.46 -3.57 -3.57
N ARG A 107 -6.65 -2.99 -3.78
CA ARG A 107 -7.09 -2.48 -5.10
C ARG A 107 -6.26 -1.29 -5.58
N VAL A 108 -5.91 -0.36 -4.68
CA VAL A 108 -4.96 0.72 -4.97
C VAL A 108 -3.60 0.16 -5.39
N THR A 109 -3.11 -0.85 -4.67
CA THR A 109 -1.84 -1.53 -4.96
C THR A 109 -1.83 -2.19 -6.33
N MET A 110 -2.93 -2.85 -6.72
CA MET A 110 -3.08 -3.44 -8.06
C MET A 110 -2.87 -2.40 -9.16
N LEU A 111 -3.46 -1.21 -9.02
CA LEU A 111 -3.27 -0.14 -10.00
C LEU A 111 -1.86 0.45 -9.97
N LEU A 112 -1.24 0.58 -8.79
CA LEU A 112 0.15 1.02 -8.69
C LEU A 112 1.12 0.06 -9.40
N ILE A 113 0.85 -1.25 -9.36
CA ILE A 113 1.62 -2.25 -10.12
C ILE A 113 1.45 -2.01 -11.62
N VAL A 114 0.21 -1.81 -12.11
CA VAL A 114 -0.04 -1.51 -13.53
C VAL A 114 0.70 -0.23 -13.96
N LEU A 115 0.68 0.81 -13.13
CA LEU A 115 1.39 2.06 -13.37
C LEU A 115 2.91 1.85 -13.42
N LEU A 116 3.47 1.12 -12.44
CA LEU A 116 4.89 0.78 -12.38
C LEU A 116 5.32 0.01 -13.63
N THR A 117 4.58 -1.03 -14.01
CA THR A 117 4.87 -1.81 -15.23
C THR A 117 4.80 -0.93 -16.46
N SER A 118 3.83 -0.01 -16.55
CA SER A 118 3.69 0.91 -17.68
C SER A 118 4.88 1.87 -17.79
N VAL A 119 5.35 2.43 -16.66
CA VAL A 119 6.54 3.30 -16.62
C VAL A 119 7.80 2.53 -17.04
N MET A 120 7.95 1.29 -16.56
CA MET A 120 9.08 0.45 -16.93
C MET A 120 9.07 0.05 -18.42
N LEU A 121 7.90 -0.31 -18.97
CA LEU A 121 7.75 -0.60 -20.40
C LEU A 121 8.05 0.63 -21.26
N TYR A 122 7.59 1.82 -20.83
CA TYR A 122 7.92 3.08 -21.47
C TYR A 122 9.43 3.31 -21.47
N GLU A 123 10.10 3.18 -20.32
CA GLU A 123 11.55 3.38 -20.24
C GLU A 123 12.33 2.41 -21.13
N VAL A 124 11.94 1.13 -21.15
CA VAL A 124 12.54 0.12 -22.03
C VAL A 124 12.36 0.54 -23.49
N PHE A 125 11.18 0.98 -23.89
CA PHE A 125 10.92 1.44 -25.26
C PHE A 125 11.79 2.66 -25.62
N VAL A 126 11.76 3.72 -24.82
CA VAL A 126 12.50 4.96 -25.14
C VAL A 126 14.02 4.72 -25.08
N ARG A 127 14.50 3.92 -24.13
CA ARG A 127 15.93 3.62 -23.99
C ARG A 127 16.47 2.75 -25.12
N TYR A 128 15.77 1.67 -25.48
CA TYR A 128 16.30 0.69 -26.44
C TYR A 128 15.85 0.95 -27.88
N VAL A 129 14.68 1.53 -28.10
CA VAL A 129 14.18 1.83 -29.45
C VAL A 129 14.59 3.24 -29.87
N LEU A 130 14.39 4.23 -29.01
CA LEU A 130 14.68 5.63 -29.32
C LEU A 130 16.09 6.08 -28.93
N SER A 131 16.87 5.20 -28.27
CA SER A 131 18.22 5.50 -27.77
C SER A 131 18.29 6.74 -26.87
N ALA A 132 17.19 7.08 -26.18
CA ALA A 132 17.07 8.27 -25.35
C ALA A 132 16.58 7.91 -23.94
N GLY A 133 17.49 7.48 -23.06
CA GLY A 133 17.10 7.12 -21.67
C GLY A 133 16.51 8.31 -20.90
N THR A 134 15.48 8.06 -20.09
CA THR A 134 14.89 9.12 -19.26
C THR A 134 15.57 9.23 -17.90
N LEU A 135 15.57 10.46 -17.34
CA LEU A 135 16.13 10.74 -16.02
C LEU A 135 15.16 10.41 -14.88
N TRP A 136 13.87 10.27 -15.17
CA TRP A 136 12.81 10.16 -14.15
C TRP A 136 12.26 8.74 -13.98
N ALA A 137 12.25 7.91 -15.04
CA ALA A 137 11.51 6.65 -14.99
C ALA A 137 12.07 5.65 -13.97
N ASN A 138 13.40 5.59 -13.81
CA ASN A 138 14.02 4.71 -12.82
C ASN A 138 13.61 5.07 -11.38
N GLU A 139 13.67 6.36 -11.05
CA GLU A 139 13.38 6.83 -9.71
C GLU A 139 11.88 6.83 -9.41
N LEU A 140 11.04 7.14 -10.39
CA LEU A 140 9.59 6.97 -10.27
C LEU A 140 9.22 5.51 -10.04
N SER A 141 9.84 4.58 -10.77
CA SER A 141 9.60 3.13 -10.60
C SER A 141 10.04 2.65 -9.22
N LEU A 142 11.18 3.13 -8.71
CA LEU A 142 11.62 2.86 -7.35
C LEU A 142 10.61 3.39 -6.32
N TRP A 143 10.13 4.61 -6.52
CA TRP A 143 9.17 5.24 -5.60
C TRP A 143 7.84 4.48 -5.56
N LEU A 144 7.29 4.13 -6.74
CA LEU A 144 6.10 3.29 -6.87
C LEU A 144 6.32 1.90 -6.25
N ALA A 145 7.47 1.28 -6.47
CA ALA A 145 7.80 -0.02 -5.91
C ALA A 145 7.80 -0.01 -4.37
N CYS A 146 8.33 1.05 -3.74
CA CYS A 146 8.27 1.21 -2.30
C CYS A 146 6.83 1.23 -1.78
N PHE A 147 5.94 2.00 -2.41
CA PHE A 147 4.53 2.03 -2.01
C PHE A 147 3.81 0.71 -2.26
N VAL A 148 4.07 0.07 -3.40
CA VAL A 148 3.52 -1.27 -3.70
C VAL A 148 3.93 -2.26 -2.61
N PHE A 149 5.21 -2.29 -2.22
CA PHE A 149 5.70 -3.21 -1.20
C PHE A 149 5.04 -2.96 0.16
N LEU A 150 4.92 -1.69 0.57
CA LEU A 150 4.28 -1.32 1.83
C LEU A 150 2.80 -1.69 1.85
N CYS A 151 2.04 -1.30 0.83
CA CYS A 151 0.61 -1.57 0.75
C CYS A 151 0.31 -3.07 0.58
N ALA A 152 1.12 -3.79 -0.21
CA ALA A 152 1.01 -5.23 -0.35
C ALA A 152 1.29 -5.98 0.96
N GLY A 153 2.22 -5.50 1.79
CA GLY A 153 2.49 -6.09 3.10
C GLY A 153 1.29 -6.05 4.04
N LEU A 154 0.59 -4.91 4.11
CA LEU A 154 -0.64 -4.77 4.91
C LEU A 154 -1.76 -5.68 4.37
N TYR A 155 -1.95 -5.69 3.05
CA TYR A 155 -2.94 -6.55 2.40
C TYR A 155 -2.64 -8.04 2.63
N ALA A 156 -1.39 -8.47 2.48
CA ALA A 156 -0.98 -9.86 2.71
C ALA A 156 -1.18 -10.30 4.17
N MET A 157 -0.98 -9.39 5.13
CA MET A 157 -1.28 -9.65 6.54
C MET A 157 -2.78 -9.86 6.77
N GLN A 158 -3.63 -9.04 6.15
CA GLN A 158 -5.09 -9.21 6.24
C GLN A 158 -5.56 -10.51 5.58
N GLN A 159 -4.97 -10.91 4.44
CA GLN A 159 -5.31 -12.14 3.74
C GLN A 159 -4.70 -13.41 4.35
N ARG A 160 -3.91 -13.29 5.43
CA ARG A 160 -3.21 -14.41 6.07
C ARG A 160 -2.28 -15.17 5.13
N SER A 161 -1.79 -14.48 4.09
CA SER A 161 -0.94 -15.04 3.06
C SER A 161 0.54 -15.04 3.45
N HIS A 162 0.89 -14.59 4.66
CA HIS A 162 2.23 -14.77 5.18
C HIS A 162 2.54 -16.27 5.29
N ILE A 163 3.70 -16.66 4.77
CA ILE A 163 4.18 -18.04 4.77
C ILE A 163 4.21 -18.55 6.23
N ARG A 164 3.37 -19.55 6.52
CA ARG A 164 3.31 -20.25 7.81
C ARG A 164 3.64 -21.72 7.61
N ILE A 165 4.40 -22.29 8.54
CA ILE A 165 4.73 -23.72 8.53
C ILE A 165 3.59 -24.47 9.24
N PHE A 166 2.62 -24.96 8.48
CA PHE A 166 1.44 -25.65 9.03
C PHE A 166 1.76 -27.03 9.59
N ILE A 167 2.74 -27.74 9.04
CA ILE A 167 3.06 -29.12 9.43
C ILE A 167 3.34 -29.24 10.94
N LEU A 168 4.19 -28.38 11.49
CA LEU A 168 4.49 -28.41 12.92
C LEU A 168 3.33 -27.85 13.77
N TYR A 169 2.62 -26.84 13.26
CA TYR A 169 1.52 -26.18 13.95
C TYR A 169 0.31 -27.11 14.12
N ASP A 170 -0.01 -27.91 13.10
CA ASP A 170 -1.16 -28.82 13.08
C ASP A 170 -0.95 -30.08 13.92
N MET A 171 0.31 -30.40 14.24
CA MET A 171 0.65 -31.48 15.18
C MET A 171 0.40 -31.09 16.64
N PHE A 172 0.31 -29.79 16.96
CA PHE A 172 0.15 -29.34 18.34
C PHE A 172 -1.32 -29.35 18.79
N PRO A 173 -1.59 -29.66 20.07
CA PRO A 173 -2.92 -29.48 20.65
C PRO A 173 -3.28 -27.99 20.70
N ARG A 174 -4.58 -27.69 20.63
CA ARG A 174 -5.13 -26.33 20.64
C ARG A 174 -4.52 -25.31 21.63
N PRO A 175 -4.25 -25.65 22.91
CA PRO A 175 -3.62 -24.70 23.83
C PRO A 175 -2.22 -24.27 23.37
N ILE A 176 -1.43 -25.17 22.76
CA ILE A 176 -0.07 -24.86 22.29
C ILE A 176 -0.13 -24.02 21.02
N GLN A 177 -1.06 -24.32 20.11
CA GLN A 177 -1.33 -23.47 18.93
C GLN A 177 -1.59 -22.01 19.33
N ARG A 178 -2.47 -21.79 20.32
CA ARG A 178 -2.75 -20.44 20.85
C ARG A 178 -1.52 -19.76 21.42
N VAL A 179 -0.65 -20.49 22.13
CA VAL A 179 0.61 -19.93 22.64
C VAL A 179 1.53 -19.52 21.49
N CYS A 180 1.64 -20.34 20.44
CA CYS A 180 2.40 -19.99 19.24
C CYS A 180 1.87 -18.72 18.57
N ASP A 181 0.55 -18.59 18.43
CA ASP A 181 -0.09 -17.41 17.82
C ASP A 181 0.13 -16.13 18.67
N ILE A 182 0.04 -16.25 20.00
CA ILE A 182 0.35 -15.14 20.92
C ILE A 182 1.81 -14.74 20.81
N ILE A 183 2.74 -15.69 20.81
CA ILE A 183 4.19 -15.41 20.70
C ILE A 183 4.48 -14.72 19.36
N SER A 184 3.97 -15.27 18.26
CA SER A 184 4.15 -14.69 16.92
C SER A 184 3.62 -13.25 16.86
N THR A 185 2.39 -13.04 17.32
CA THR A 185 1.77 -11.70 17.36
C THR A 185 2.56 -10.75 18.26
N SER A 186 3.02 -11.21 19.43
CA SER A 186 3.82 -10.40 20.36
C SER A 186 5.16 -10.00 19.75
N LEU A 187 5.82 -10.89 19.02
CA LEU A 187 7.06 -10.58 18.31
C LEU A 187 6.85 -9.55 17.20
N ILE A 188 5.74 -9.63 16.45
CA ILE A 188 5.38 -8.64 15.43
C ILE A 188 5.16 -7.27 16.08
N VAL A 189 4.38 -7.21 17.17
CA VAL A 189 4.10 -5.97 17.89
C VAL A 189 5.37 -5.37 18.50
N LEU A 190 6.24 -6.21 19.07
CA LEU A 190 7.52 -5.78 19.64
C LEU A 190 8.46 -5.24 18.56
N PHE A 191 8.55 -5.92 17.42
CA PHE A 191 9.32 -5.46 16.27
C PHE A 191 8.80 -4.12 15.76
N ALA A 192 7.48 -3.98 15.59
CA ALA A 192 6.86 -2.74 15.17
C ALA A 192 7.12 -1.60 16.17
N PHE A 193 7.06 -1.88 17.48
CA PHE A 193 7.35 -0.90 18.52
C PHE A 193 8.80 -0.38 18.43
N PHE A 194 9.79 -1.28 18.37
CA PHE A 194 11.19 -0.86 18.28
C PHE A 194 11.52 -0.15 16.97
N LEU A 195 10.92 -0.58 15.85
CA LEU A 195 11.09 0.07 14.56
C LEU A 195 10.50 1.48 14.56
N CYS A 196 9.30 1.66 15.12
CA CYS A 196 8.69 2.98 15.28
C CYS A 196 9.50 3.85 16.24
N TYR A 197 9.92 3.33 17.39
CA TYR A 197 10.70 4.07 18.37
C TYR A 197 12.07 4.52 17.81
N GLY A 198 12.79 3.62 17.15
CA GLY A 198 14.10 3.93 16.54
C GLY A 198 13.99 4.82 15.30
N GLY A 199 12.96 4.64 14.48
CA GLY A 199 12.79 5.34 13.21
C GLY A 199 12.08 6.69 13.29
N TYR A 200 11.32 6.96 14.36
CA TYR A 200 10.45 8.15 14.46
C TYR A 200 11.22 9.46 14.28
N GLY A 201 12.34 9.64 14.99
CA GLY A 201 13.12 10.88 14.93
C GLY A 201 13.66 11.18 13.53
N GLU A 202 14.17 10.16 12.84
CA GLU A 202 14.66 10.31 11.47
C GLU A 202 13.50 10.56 10.50
N ALA A 203 12.44 9.75 10.55
CA ALA A 203 11.28 9.89 9.67
C ALA A 203 10.64 11.28 9.79
N PHE A 204 10.45 11.76 11.02
CA PHE A 204 9.92 13.10 11.28
C PHE A 204 10.83 14.20 10.74
N ALA A 205 12.14 14.09 10.97
CA ALA A 205 13.09 15.08 10.47
C ALA A 205 13.14 15.14 8.92
N LYS A 206 13.05 13.99 8.25
CA LYS A 206 13.02 13.89 6.78
C LYS A 206 11.71 14.42 6.20
N PHE A 207 10.59 14.17 6.87
CA PHE A 207 9.29 14.71 6.50
C PHE A 207 9.22 16.23 6.70
N ALA A 208 9.63 16.73 7.87
CA ALA A 208 9.56 18.16 8.20
C ALA A 208 10.43 19.03 7.28
N ARG A 209 11.57 18.52 6.82
CA ARG A 209 12.42 19.21 5.84
C ARG A 209 12.03 18.96 4.39
N TRP A 210 11.06 18.08 4.16
CA TRP A 210 10.72 17.55 2.83
C TRP A 210 11.95 17.10 2.03
N GLU A 211 12.73 16.19 2.61
CA GLU A 211 13.98 15.74 2.00
C GLU A 211 13.75 14.91 0.73
N LEU A 212 14.50 15.27 -0.32
CA LEU A 212 14.40 14.71 -1.67
C LEU A 212 15.54 13.73 -1.95
N PHE A 213 15.41 13.00 -3.06
CA PHE A 213 16.36 11.96 -3.42
C PHE A 213 17.77 12.45 -3.81
N GLY A 214 17.92 13.73 -4.21
CA GLY A 214 19.22 14.34 -4.55
C GLY A 214 19.68 14.08 -5.99
N SER A 215 18.74 13.78 -6.89
CA SER A 215 18.96 13.44 -8.30
C SER A 215 18.41 14.51 -9.26
N ALA A 216 18.47 14.27 -10.57
CA ALA A 216 17.92 15.19 -11.58
C ALA A 216 16.38 15.26 -11.56
N PHE A 217 15.69 14.14 -11.31
CA PHE A 217 14.23 14.11 -11.16
C PHE A 217 13.80 14.49 -9.73
N ASN A 218 14.64 14.18 -8.74
CA ASN A 218 14.55 14.62 -7.35
C ASN A 218 13.20 14.35 -6.64
N PRO A 219 12.61 13.15 -6.74
CA PRO A 219 11.34 12.85 -6.09
C PRO A 219 11.49 12.84 -4.56
N PRO A 220 10.41 13.12 -3.80
CA PRO A 220 10.43 13.14 -2.33
C PRO A 220 10.39 11.73 -1.72
N ILE A 221 11.27 10.83 -2.17
CA ILE A 221 11.34 9.44 -1.69
C ILE A 221 11.63 9.39 -0.18
N PRO A 222 12.70 10.04 0.36
CA PRO A 222 12.99 9.96 1.79
C PRO A 222 11.89 10.57 2.67
N ALA A 223 11.33 11.71 2.26
CA ALA A 223 10.27 12.41 3.00
C ALA A 223 8.97 11.60 3.06
N THR A 224 8.66 10.80 2.05
CA THR A 224 7.37 10.09 1.94
C THR A 224 7.46 8.64 2.40
N VAL A 225 8.49 7.89 1.95
CA VAL A 225 8.61 6.46 2.22
C VAL A 225 8.94 6.19 3.68
N LYS A 226 9.83 6.98 4.31
CA LYS A 226 10.24 6.71 5.71
C LYS A 226 9.07 6.84 6.70
N PRO A 227 8.28 7.93 6.71
CA PRO A 227 7.09 8.00 7.56
C PRO A 227 6.07 6.91 7.22
N MET A 228 5.88 6.61 5.93
CA MET A 228 4.93 5.57 5.49
C MET A 228 5.32 4.17 5.95
N VAL A 229 6.62 3.84 6.02
CA VAL A 229 7.10 2.59 6.62
C VAL A 229 6.63 2.49 8.07
N LEU A 230 6.79 3.56 8.86
CA LEU A 230 6.38 3.53 10.28
C LEU A 230 4.86 3.38 10.43
N ILE A 231 4.09 4.10 9.62
CA ILE A 231 2.62 4.03 9.63
C ILE A 231 2.16 2.62 9.24
N VAL A 232 2.68 2.06 8.15
CA VAL A 232 2.27 0.74 7.65
C VAL A 232 2.69 -0.37 8.61
N VAL A 233 3.90 -0.32 9.18
CA VAL A 233 4.34 -1.30 10.18
C VAL A 233 3.46 -1.24 11.44
N ALA A 234 3.06 -0.05 11.88
CA ALA A 234 2.08 0.09 12.96
C ALA A 234 0.72 -0.51 12.59
N LEU A 235 0.22 -0.27 11.37
CA LEU A 235 -1.03 -0.87 10.88
C LEU A 235 -0.94 -2.40 10.79
N VAL A 236 0.19 -2.95 10.34
CA VAL A 236 0.44 -4.40 10.30
C VAL A 236 0.42 -5.00 11.71
N ALA A 237 0.99 -4.32 12.71
CA ALA A 237 0.92 -4.76 14.10
C ALA A 237 -0.50 -4.70 14.67
N VAL A 238 -1.30 -3.70 14.28
CA VAL A 238 -2.72 -3.66 14.64
C VAL A 238 -3.48 -4.80 13.96
N GLN A 239 -3.25 -5.03 12.66
CA GLN A 239 -3.89 -6.11 11.90
C GLN A 239 -3.52 -7.49 12.47
N SER A 240 -2.28 -7.71 12.91
CA SER A 240 -1.88 -9.00 13.51
C SER A 240 -2.61 -9.27 14.82
N VAL A 241 -2.81 -8.24 15.66
CA VAL A 241 -3.62 -8.35 16.88
C VAL A 241 -5.10 -8.61 16.56
N VAL A 242 -5.65 -7.92 15.56
CA VAL A 242 -7.05 -8.14 15.11
C VAL A 242 -7.23 -9.56 14.60
N ASN A 243 -6.28 -10.08 13.81
CA ASN A 243 -6.28 -11.45 13.33
C ASN A 243 -6.25 -12.45 14.49
N LEU A 244 -5.39 -12.24 15.50
CA LEU A 244 -5.31 -13.09 16.70
C LEU A 244 -6.63 -13.12 17.48
N ILE A 245 -7.28 -11.96 17.65
CA ILE A 245 -8.57 -11.86 18.35
C ILE A 245 -9.68 -12.55 17.55
N SER A 246 -9.71 -12.33 16.23
CA SER A 246 -10.69 -12.94 15.33
C SER A 246 -10.56 -14.47 15.31
N ASP A 247 -9.34 -14.98 15.40
CA ASP A 247 -9.04 -16.42 15.36
C ASP A 247 -9.21 -17.14 16.68
N TRP A 248 -9.34 -16.40 17.77
CA TRP A 248 -9.33 -16.97 19.11
C TRP A 248 -10.41 -18.05 19.32
N ASN A 249 -11.56 -17.86 18.68
CA ASN A 249 -12.71 -18.77 18.74
C ASN A 249 -12.95 -19.54 17.44
N ALA A 250 -12.10 -19.39 16.42
CA ALA A 250 -12.24 -20.10 15.16
C ALA A 250 -11.92 -21.59 15.32
N GLU A 251 -12.63 -22.45 14.60
CA GLU A 251 -12.38 -23.90 14.58
C GLU A 251 -11.02 -24.23 13.93
N PRO A 252 -10.37 -25.35 14.30
CA PRO A 252 -9.06 -25.68 13.76
C PRO A 252 -9.28 -26.11 12.32
N VAL A 253 -8.88 -25.27 11.37
CA VAL A 253 -8.69 -25.75 10.01
C VAL A 253 -7.43 -26.62 10.06
N LYS A 254 -7.61 -27.93 9.95
CA LYS A 254 -6.49 -28.85 9.79
C LYS A 254 -6.10 -28.83 8.32
N HIS A 255 -4.93 -28.31 8.01
CA HIS A 255 -4.44 -28.28 6.65
C HIS A 255 -3.93 -29.67 6.29
N THR A 256 -4.72 -30.41 5.53
CA THR A 256 -4.28 -31.72 5.03
C THR A 256 -3.54 -31.51 3.71
N ALA A 257 -2.54 -32.33 3.39
CA ALA A 257 -1.84 -32.26 2.10
C ALA A 257 -2.77 -32.42 0.87
N ALA A 258 -4.03 -32.83 1.09
CA ALA A 258 -5.09 -32.87 0.08
C ALA A 258 -5.70 -31.49 -0.23
N ASP A 259 -5.66 -30.53 0.70
CA ASP A 259 -6.24 -29.18 0.52
C ASP A 259 -5.42 -28.31 -0.44
N ASP A 260 -4.13 -28.63 -0.63
CA ASP A 260 -3.25 -27.98 -1.60
C ASP A 260 -3.40 -28.57 -3.02
N ILE A 261 -4.19 -29.64 -3.20
CA ILE A 261 -4.43 -30.24 -4.51
C ILE A 261 -5.64 -29.56 -5.13
N ASP A 262 -5.40 -28.64 -6.07
CA ASP A 262 -6.46 -27.97 -6.81
C ASP A 262 -7.22 -28.99 -7.67
N GLU A 263 -8.47 -29.33 -7.28
CA GLU A 263 -9.30 -30.30 -7.99
C GLU A 263 -9.49 -29.91 -9.46
N ASP A 264 -9.54 -28.61 -9.77
CA ASP A 264 -9.63 -28.11 -11.14
C ASP A 264 -8.32 -28.36 -11.92
N GLU A 265 -7.17 -28.31 -11.25
CA GLU A 265 -5.87 -28.66 -11.86
C GLU A 265 -5.80 -30.17 -12.12
N ILE A 266 -6.24 -31.01 -11.17
CA ILE A 266 -6.36 -32.46 -11.37
C ILE A 266 -7.27 -32.76 -12.55
N GLU A 267 -8.42 -32.09 -12.66
CA GLU A 267 -9.40 -32.32 -13.72
C GLU A 267 -8.83 -31.91 -15.10
N ARG A 268 -8.06 -30.82 -15.16
CA ARG A 268 -7.33 -30.41 -16.37
C ARG A 268 -6.24 -31.39 -16.74
N LEU A 269 -5.48 -31.90 -15.76
CA LEU A 269 -4.45 -32.92 -15.97
C LEU A 269 -5.07 -34.25 -16.44
N LYS A 270 -6.19 -34.69 -15.85
CA LYS A 270 -6.95 -35.87 -16.30
C LYS A 270 -7.41 -35.72 -17.75
N LYS A 271 -7.99 -34.57 -18.10
CA LYS A 271 -8.34 -34.22 -19.49
C LYS A 271 -7.14 -34.21 -20.43
N ALA A 272 -5.98 -33.70 -20.00
CA ALA A 272 -4.78 -33.64 -20.81
C ALA A 272 -4.13 -35.02 -21.04
N VAL A 273 -4.27 -35.94 -20.09
CA VAL A 273 -3.70 -37.30 -20.14
C VAL A 273 -4.69 -38.33 -20.73
N GLY A 274 -5.92 -37.93 -21.02
CA GLY A 274 -6.95 -38.81 -21.60
C GLY A 274 -7.45 -39.88 -20.63
N ALA A 275 -7.29 -39.66 -19.33
CA ALA A 275 -7.87 -40.49 -18.30
C ALA A 275 -9.27 -39.94 -17.98
N GLU A 276 -10.31 -40.57 -18.51
CA GLU A 276 -11.71 -40.36 -18.07
C GLU A 276 -11.91 -40.85 -16.63
#